data_AF-A0A6I2GLC1-F1
#
_entry.id   AF-A0A6I2GLC1-F1
#
_cell.length_a   1.000
_cell.length_b   1.000
_cell.length_c   1.000
_cell.angle_alpha   90.00
_cell.angle_beta   90.00
_cell.angle_gamma   90.00
#
_symmetry.space_group_name_H-M   'P 1'
#
loop_
_entity.id
_entity.type
_entity.pdbx_description
1 polymer ?
#
loop_
_entity_poly.entity_id
_entity_poly.type
_entity_poly.pdbx_seq_one_letter_code
_entity_poly.pdbx_strand_id
1 'polypeptide(L)'
;MDLLPAKHGLLAACRGNVQNSHPLLHWASELSEIHEQLAGAEERAETELAQRRVSLIHDIDQWVGRQLPPSHGGARIHTESLGAVIDRLAAFTACACAALKSTGGEELRDTWERLAELAVGYEDLKDEVLTGRRRLPRTH
;
A
#
# COMPACT_ATOMS: atom_id res chain seq x y z
N MET A 1 -8.88 -9.10 16.83
CA MET A 1 -8.20 -9.00 15.53
C MET A 1 -8.14 -7.52 15.21
N ASP A 2 -6.93 -6.97 15.04
CA ASP A 2 -6.78 -5.58 14.62
C ASP A 2 -7.37 -5.41 13.23
N LEU A 3 -8.19 -4.37 13.06
CA LEU A 3 -8.96 -4.13 11.83
C LEU A 3 -8.05 -3.78 10.63
N LEU A 4 -6.88 -3.23 10.92
CA LEU A 4 -5.87 -2.79 9.96
C LEU A 4 -4.47 -3.11 10.52
N PRO A 5 -3.53 -3.61 9.71
CA PRO A 5 -2.17 -3.92 10.15
C PRO A 5 -1.38 -2.67 10.53
N ALA A 6 -0.34 -2.83 11.36
CA ALA A 6 0.62 -1.76 11.63
C ALA A 6 1.57 -1.53 10.44
N LYS A 7 2.17 -0.33 10.32
CA LYS A 7 3.10 -0.02 9.22
C LYS A 7 4.24 -1.02 9.10
N HIS A 8 4.77 -1.48 10.23
CA HIS A 8 5.87 -2.45 10.27
C HIS A 8 5.48 -3.78 9.61
N GLY A 9 4.22 -4.20 9.79
CA GLY A 9 3.69 -5.40 9.15
C GLY A 9 3.56 -5.24 7.64
N LEU A 10 3.05 -4.09 7.17
CA LEU A 10 2.98 -3.79 5.73
C LEU A 10 4.37 -3.72 5.10
N LEU A 11 5.31 -2.99 5.71
CA LEU A 11 6.67 -2.89 5.21
C LEU A 11 7.39 -4.24 5.20
N ALA A 12 7.12 -5.12 6.18
CA ALA A 12 7.65 -6.49 6.18
C ALA A 12 7.03 -7.33 5.06
N ALA A 13 5.71 -7.22 4.85
CA ALA A 13 5.01 -7.93 3.80
C ALA A 13 5.47 -7.51 2.40
N CYS A 14 5.64 -6.21 2.13
CA CYS A 14 6.18 -5.72 0.87
C CYS A 14 7.61 -6.22 0.60
N ARG A 15 8.38 -6.55 1.65
CA ARG A 15 9.72 -7.17 1.52
C ARG A 15 9.67 -8.70 1.37
N GLY A 16 8.48 -9.29 1.25
CA GLY A 16 8.27 -10.74 1.15
C GLY A 16 8.15 -11.47 2.50
N ASN A 17 8.11 -10.76 3.63
CA ASN A 17 7.97 -11.36 4.97
C ASN A 17 6.53 -11.20 5.50
N VAL A 18 5.63 -12.06 5.03
CA VAL A 18 4.23 -12.09 5.45
C VAL A 18 4.07 -12.93 6.72
N GLN A 19 4.14 -12.29 7.88
CA GLN A 19 4.11 -12.99 9.18
C GLN A 19 2.70 -13.25 9.73
N ASN A 20 1.66 -12.61 9.18
CA ASN A 20 0.28 -12.77 9.64
C ASN A 20 -0.66 -13.12 8.48
N SER A 21 -1.69 -13.93 8.72
CA SER A 21 -2.75 -14.28 7.76
C SER A 21 -3.70 -13.11 7.42
N HIS A 22 -3.25 -11.87 7.56
CA HIS A 22 -4.07 -10.70 7.32
C HIS A 22 -4.12 -10.42 5.80
N PRO A 23 -5.32 -10.34 5.18
CA PRO A 23 -5.45 -10.19 3.72
C PRO A 23 -4.73 -8.95 3.17
N LEU A 24 -4.75 -7.81 3.90
CA LEU A 24 -3.96 -6.62 3.53
C LEU A 24 -2.45 -6.86 3.40
N LEU A 25 -1.86 -7.77 4.19
CA LEU A 25 -0.44 -8.07 4.08
C LEU A 25 -0.16 -8.90 2.82
N HIS A 26 -1.04 -9.83 2.48
CA HIS A 26 -0.93 -10.58 1.23
C HIS A 26 -1.05 -9.66 0.01
N TRP A 27 -2.05 -8.77 -0.01
CA TRP A 27 -2.18 -7.80 -1.10
C TRP A 27 -1.01 -6.82 -1.19
N ALA A 28 -0.45 -6.39 -0.05
CA ALA A 28 0.74 -5.54 -0.04
C ALA A 28 1.99 -6.24 -0.60
N SER A 29 2.18 -7.54 -0.28
CA SER A 29 3.23 -8.37 -0.89
C SER A 29 3.02 -8.49 -2.40
N GLU A 30 1.80 -8.83 -2.84
CA GLU A 30 1.48 -9.01 -4.27
C GLU A 30 1.65 -7.70 -5.06
N LEU A 31 1.27 -6.56 -4.48
CA LEU A 31 1.53 -5.25 -5.09
C LEU A 31 3.02 -4.97 -5.24
N SER A 32 3.82 -5.29 -4.23
CA SER A 32 5.28 -5.09 -4.28
C SER A 32 5.92 -5.97 -5.35
N GLU A 33 5.50 -7.24 -5.45
CA GLU A 33 5.93 -8.15 -6.51
C GLU A 33 5.56 -7.66 -7.91
N ILE A 34 4.36 -7.09 -8.07
CA ILE A 34 3.95 -6.47 -9.34
C ILE A 34 4.85 -5.29 -9.70
N HIS A 35 5.18 -4.43 -8.74
CA HIS A 35 6.09 -3.30 -8.97
C HIS A 35 7.51 -3.75 -9.34
N GLU A 36 8.00 -4.83 -8.73
CA GLU A 36 9.28 -5.44 -9.11
C GLU A 36 9.24 -6.00 -10.54
N GLN A 37 8.15 -6.65 -10.93
CA GLN A 37 7.98 -7.20 -12.28
C GLN A 37 7.85 -6.08 -13.33
N LEU A 38 7.09 -5.02 -13.02
CA LEU A 38 6.93 -3.85 -13.89
C LEU A 38 8.27 -3.16 -14.19
N ALA A 39 9.21 -3.14 -13.24
CA ALA A 39 10.52 -2.52 -13.43
C ALA A 39 11.39 -3.20 -14.50
N GLY A 40 11.08 -4.44 -14.90
CA GLY A 40 11.82 -5.20 -15.91
C GLY A 40 10.96 -5.85 -17.01
N ALA A 41 9.66 -5.52 -17.07
CA ALA A 41 8.72 -6.15 -17.99
C ALA A 41 8.78 -5.55 -19.41
N GLU A 42 8.41 -6.37 -20.39
CA GLU A 42 8.11 -5.92 -21.75
C GLU A 42 6.68 -5.33 -21.83
N GLU A 43 6.41 -4.46 -22.80
CA GLU A 43 5.17 -3.64 -22.93
C GLU A 43 3.86 -4.42 -22.77
N ARG A 44 3.79 -5.66 -23.28
CA ARG A 44 2.60 -6.51 -23.15
C ARG A 44 2.40 -7.01 -21.71
N ALA A 45 3.47 -7.43 -21.05
CA ALA A 45 3.42 -7.88 -19.66
C ALA A 45 3.16 -6.69 -18.71
N GLU A 46 3.66 -5.50 -19.06
CA GLU A 46 3.39 -4.26 -18.32
C GLU A 46 1.88 -3.96 -18.23
N THR A 47 1.15 -4.12 -19.34
CA THR A 47 -0.29 -3.88 -19.39
C THR A 47 -1.06 -4.85 -18.48
N GLU A 48 -0.74 -6.15 -18.53
CA GLU A 48 -1.39 -7.17 -17.72
C GLU A 48 -1.11 -6.94 -16.21
N LEU A 49 0.12 -6.59 -15.86
CA LEU A 49 0.53 -6.26 -14.49
C LEU A 49 -0.13 -4.98 -13.98
N ALA A 50 -0.22 -3.94 -14.81
CA ALA A 50 -0.90 -2.70 -14.47
C ALA A 50 -2.40 -2.93 -14.21
N GLN A 51 -3.04 -3.79 -15.02
CA GLN A 51 -4.44 -4.16 -14.80
C GLN A 51 -4.62 -4.98 -13.52
N ARG A 52 -3.71 -5.91 -13.22
CA ARG A 52 -3.72 -6.66 -11.96
C ARG A 52 -3.54 -5.74 -10.74
N ARG A 53 -2.63 -4.77 -10.81
CA ARG A 53 -2.42 -3.75 -9.77
C ARG A 53 -3.69 -2.97 -9.48
N VAL A 54 -4.38 -2.46 -10.51
CA VAL A 54 -5.64 -1.70 -10.33
C VAL A 54 -6.72 -2.57 -9.67
N SER A 55 -6.85 -3.83 -10.08
CA SER A 55 -7.80 -4.77 -9.45
C SER A 55 -7.48 -5.01 -7.97
N LEU A 56 -6.21 -5.19 -7.61
CA LEU A 56 -5.81 -5.34 -6.20
C LEU A 56 -6.10 -4.11 -5.36
N ILE A 57 -5.87 -2.90 -5.90
CA ILE A 57 -6.23 -1.65 -5.23
C ILE A 57 -7.74 -1.61 -4.93
N HIS A 58 -8.56 -1.98 -5.92
CA HIS A 58 -10.02 -2.05 -5.75
C HIS A 58 -10.44 -3.09 -4.71
N ASP A 59 -9.83 -4.28 -4.72
CA ASP A 59 -10.10 -5.35 -3.73
C ASP A 59 -9.78 -4.91 -2.30
N ILE A 60 -8.65 -4.21 -2.12
CA ILE A 60 -8.27 -3.59 -0.85
C ILE A 60 -9.34 -2.59 -0.42
N ASP A 61 -9.70 -1.65 -1.29
CA ASP A 61 -10.67 -0.60 -0.94
C ASP A 61 -12.05 -1.17 -0.61
N GLN A 62 -12.48 -2.21 -1.33
CA GLN A 62 -13.73 -2.90 -1.05
C GLN A 62 -13.67 -3.64 0.29
N TRP A 63 -12.58 -4.34 0.59
CA TRP A 63 -12.40 -5.03 1.87
C TRP A 63 -12.39 -4.04 3.03
N VAL A 64 -11.62 -2.96 2.91
CA VAL A 64 -11.55 -1.87 3.91
C VAL A 64 -12.92 -1.25 4.13
N GLY A 65 -13.67 -0.98 3.04
CA GLY A 65 -15.03 -0.46 3.10
C GLY A 65 -16.08 -1.41 3.71
N ARG A 66 -15.79 -2.71 3.81
CA ARG A 66 -16.60 -3.71 4.53
C ARG A 66 -16.21 -3.83 6.00
N GLN A 67 -14.94 -3.65 6.33
CA GLN A 67 -14.47 -3.73 7.72
C GLN A 67 -14.76 -2.45 8.51
N LEU A 68 -14.72 -1.28 7.85
CA LEU A 68 -14.94 0.00 8.52
C LEU A 68 -16.42 0.24 8.85
N PRO A 69 -16.72 0.84 10.02
CA PRO A 69 -18.08 1.26 10.34
C PRO A 69 -18.61 2.22 9.27
N PRO A 70 -19.93 2.20 8.96
CA PRO A 70 -20.52 3.16 8.05
C PRO A 70 -20.24 4.57 8.57
N SER A 71 -19.41 5.31 7.85
CA SER A 71 -18.96 6.60 8.31
C SER A 71 -20.11 7.61 8.24
N HIS A 72 -20.18 8.52 9.21
CA HIS A 72 -21.23 9.53 9.29
C HIS A 72 -21.07 10.54 8.15
N GLY A 73 -22.19 10.96 7.55
CA GLY A 73 -22.29 11.66 6.26
C GLY A 73 -21.56 13.01 6.09
N GLY A 74 -20.75 13.45 7.05
CA GLY A 74 -20.03 14.74 7.04
C GLY A 74 -18.49 14.65 7.05
N ALA A 75 -17.89 13.46 7.04
CA ALA A 75 -16.43 13.34 7.06
C ALA A 75 -15.80 13.69 5.71
N ARG A 76 -14.74 14.52 5.72
CA ARG A 76 -13.98 14.95 4.54
C ARG A 76 -13.47 13.71 3.78
N ILE A 77 -13.81 13.64 2.49
CA ILE A 77 -13.28 12.62 1.58
C ILE A 77 -11.79 12.90 1.41
N HIS A 78 -10.96 11.93 1.78
CA HIS A 78 -9.56 11.93 1.37
C HIS A 78 -9.46 11.87 -0.15
N THR A 79 -8.50 12.60 -0.72
CA THR A 79 -8.26 12.57 -2.18
C THR A 79 -7.74 11.22 -2.67
N GLU A 80 -7.27 10.36 -1.78
CA GLU A 80 -6.70 9.05 -2.09
C GLU A 80 -7.34 7.95 -1.22
N SER A 81 -7.52 6.76 -1.80
CA SER A 81 -8.08 5.59 -1.12
C SER A 81 -7.00 4.85 -0.31
N LEU A 82 -7.39 3.95 0.61
CA LEU A 82 -6.40 3.21 1.41
C LEU A 82 -5.61 2.23 0.52
N GLY A 83 -6.27 1.65 -0.49
CA GLY A 83 -5.63 0.86 -1.52
C GLY A 83 -4.56 1.64 -2.29
N ALA A 84 -4.83 2.90 -2.64
CA ALA A 84 -3.83 3.76 -3.29
C ALA A 84 -2.62 4.08 -2.39
N VAL A 85 -2.85 4.27 -1.08
CA VAL A 85 -1.76 4.47 -0.11
C VAL A 85 -0.91 3.20 0.03
N ILE A 86 -1.53 2.03 0.14
CA ILE A 86 -0.83 0.74 0.24
C ILE A 86 -0.06 0.44 -1.04
N ASP A 87 -0.63 0.72 -2.20
CA ASP A 87 0.06 0.58 -3.48
C ASP A 87 1.29 1.49 -3.58
N ARG A 88 1.20 2.74 -3.14
CA ARG A 88 2.36 3.64 -3.10
C ARG A 88 3.44 3.13 -2.14
N LEU A 89 3.05 2.62 -0.96
CA LEU A 89 3.99 1.97 -0.03
C LEU A 89 4.69 0.76 -0.66
N ALA A 90 3.95 -0.06 -1.40
CA ALA A 90 4.50 -1.21 -2.13
C ALA A 90 5.49 -0.76 -3.22
N ALA A 91 5.13 0.25 -4.02
CA ALA A 91 6.00 0.80 -5.06
C ALA A 91 7.33 1.34 -4.49
N PHE A 92 7.28 2.14 -3.42
CA PHE A 92 8.49 2.66 -2.78
C PHE A 92 9.32 1.55 -2.13
N THR A 93 8.68 0.52 -1.56
CA THR A 93 9.41 -0.62 -1.00
C THR A 93 10.13 -1.42 -2.09
N ALA A 94 9.45 -1.74 -3.20
CA ALA A 94 10.04 -2.40 -4.36
C ALA A 94 11.22 -1.59 -4.93
N CYS A 95 11.04 -0.26 -5.08
CA CYS A 95 12.10 0.64 -5.52
C CYS A 95 13.30 0.66 -4.56
N ALA A 96 13.07 0.78 -3.24
CA ALA A 96 14.13 0.73 -2.23
C ALA A 96 14.86 -0.63 -2.23
N CYS A 97 14.14 -1.73 -2.37
CA CYS A 97 14.70 -3.07 -2.48
C CYS A 97 15.51 -3.27 -3.76
N ALA A 98 15.07 -2.71 -4.89
CA ALA A 98 15.83 -2.71 -6.13
C ALA A 98 17.09 -1.82 -6.01
N ALA A 99 16.98 -0.65 -5.38
CA ALA A 99 18.09 0.26 -5.12
C ALA A 99 19.13 -0.34 -4.15
N LEU A 100 18.72 -1.20 -3.20
CA LEU A 100 19.67 -1.98 -2.37
C LEU A 100 20.49 -2.98 -3.20
N LYS A 101 19.91 -3.51 -4.28
CA LYS A 101 20.60 -4.44 -5.19
C LYS A 101 21.52 -3.68 -6.16
N SER A 102 21.30 -2.38 -6.37
CA SER A 102 22.15 -1.51 -7.18
C SER A 102 23.17 -0.76 -6.30
N THR A 103 24.33 -0.40 -6.85
CA THR A 103 25.42 0.27 -6.10
C THR A 103 25.19 1.77 -5.84
N GLY A 104 23.93 2.24 -5.80
CA GLY A 104 23.56 3.66 -5.69
C GLY A 104 23.19 4.10 -4.26
N GLY A 105 24.17 4.50 -3.45
CA GLY A 105 23.97 4.81 -2.03
C GLY A 105 23.16 6.08 -1.69
N GLU A 106 23.18 7.12 -2.55
CA GLU A 106 22.45 8.37 -2.30
C GLU A 106 20.96 8.27 -2.66
N GLU A 107 20.62 7.69 -3.82
CA GLU A 107 19.24 7.42 -4.24
C GLU A 107 18.52 6.48 -3.26
N LEU A 108 19.28 5.56 -2.66
CA LEU A 108 18.80 4.67 -1.61
C LEU A 108 18.31 5.45 -0.39
N ARG A 109 19.12 6.39 0.13
CA ARG A 109 18.79 7.17 1.34
C ARG A 109 17.51 7.99 1.15
N ASP A 110 17.39 8.70 0.03
CA ASP A 110 16.22 9.53 -0.27
C ASP A 110 14.94 8.67 -0.46
N THR A 111 15.07 7.47 -1.03
CA THR A 111 13.96 6.52 -1.17
C THR A 111 13.51 5.96 0.18
N TRP A 112 14.44 5.62 1.08
CA TRP A 112 14.12 5.18 2.44
C TRP A 112 13.46 6.26 3.29
N GLU A 113 13.87 7.52 3.12
CA GLU A 113 13.27 8.66 3.80
C GLU A 113 11.80 8.85 3.38
N ARG A 114 11.53 8.86 2.07
CA ARG A 114 10.15 8.91 1.53
C ARG A 114 9.30 7.73 1.98
N LEU A 115 9.88 6.53 2.04
CA LEU A 115 9.18 5.34 2.54
C LEU A 115 8.82 5.49 4.03
N ALA A 116 9.72 6.03 4.85
CA ALA A 116 9.47 6.29 6.26
C ALA A 116 8.36 7.33 6.46
N GLU A 117 8.37 8.42 5.69
CA GLU A 117 7.30 9.44 5.71
C GLU A 117 5.94 8.85 5.35
N LEU A 118 5.86 8.04 4.28
CA LEU A 118 4.61 7.38 3.89
C LEU A 118 4.13 6.37 4.94
N ALA A 119 5.06 5.65 5.58
CA ALA A 119 4.73 4.69 6.61
C ALA A 119 4.17 5.38 7.87
N VAL A 120 4.67 6.57 8.22
CA VAL A 120 4.09 7.41 9.28
C VAL A 120 2.71 7.92 8.86
N GLY A 121 2.58 8.46 7.65
CA GLY A 121 1.29 8.93 7.13
C GLY A 121 0.21 7.84 7.08
N TYR A 122 0.59 6.59 6.81
CA TYR A 122 -0.30 5.43 6.90
C TYR A 122 -0.79 5.16 8.33
N GLU A 123 0.08 5.25 9.34
CA GLU A 123 -0.35 5.05 10.74
C GLU A 123 -1.28 6.15 11.21
N ASP A 124 -0.97 7.40 10.88
CA ASP A 124 -1.86 8.53 11.19
C ASP A 124 -3.22 8.35 10.52
N LEU A 125 -3.24 7.96 9.23
CA LEU A 125 -4.45 7.67 8.49
C LEU A 125 -5.26 6.53 9.11
N LYS A 126 -4.58 5.44 9.48
CA LYS A 126 -5.18 4.27 10.14
C LYS A 126 -5.87 4.70 11.44
N ASP A 127 -5.21 5.48 12.28
CA ASP A 127 -5.77 5.93 13.55
C ASP A 127 -6.94 6.90 13.35
N GLU A 128 -6.84 7.83 12.39
CA GLU A 128 -7.94 8.74 12.02
C GLU A 128 -9.17 8.00 11.47
N VAL A 129 -8.96 6.95 10.67
CA VAL A 129 -10.03 6.14 10.09
C VAL A 129 -10.66 5.22 11.15
N LEU A 130 -9.86 4.60 12.02
CA LEU A 130 -10.35 3.77 13.13
C LEU A 130 -11.14 4.58 14.16
N THR A 131 -10.74 5.83 14.41
CA THR A 131 -11.45 6.76 15.30
C THR A 131 -12.64 7.45 14.63
N GLY A 132 -12.91 7.18 13.35
CA GLY A 132 -14.02 7.77 12.59
C GLY A 132 -13.85 9.26 12.25
N ARG A 133 -12.64 9.81 12.43
CA ARG A 133 -12.30 11.22 12.13
C ARG A 133 -12.14 11.49 10.63
N ARG A 134 -11.86 10.46 9.82
CA ARG A 134 -11.76 10.58 8.35
C ARG A 134 -12.56 9.54 7.58
N ARG A 135 -13.00 9.92 6.38
CA ARG A 135 -13.65 9.05 5.39
C ARG A 135 -12.70 8.78 4.22
N LEU A 136 -12.56 7.51 3.88
CA LEU A 136 -11.91 7.12 2.63
C LEU A 136 -12.93 7.22 1.48
N PRO A 137 -12.50 7.66 0.28
CA PRO A 137 -13.35 7.59 -0.90
C PRO A 137 -13.73 6.13 -1.15
N ARG A 138 -15.03 5.86 -1.30
CA ARG A 138 -15.50 4.57 -1.84
C ARG A 138 -15.33 4.64 -3.35
N THR A 139 -14.31 3.96 -3.87
CA THR A 139 -14.21 3.69 -5.31
C THR A 139 -15.33 2.73 -5.69
N HIS A 140 -16.32 3.23 -6.43
CA HIS A 140 -17.39 2.44 -7.05
C HIS A 140 -16.86 1.69 -8.27
#